data_AF-A0A6P0M9M9-F1
#
_entry.id   AF-A0A6P0M9M9-F1
#
_cell.length_a   1.000
_cell.length_b   1.000
_cell.length_c   1.000
_cell.angle_alpha   90.00
_cell.angle_beta   90.00
_cell.angle_gamma   90.00
#
_symmetry.space_group_name_H-M   'P 1'
#
loop_
_entity.id
_entity.type
_entity.pdbx_description
1 polymer ?
#
loop_
_entity_poly.entity_id
_entity_poly.type
_entity_poly.pdbx_seq_one_letter_code
_entity_poly.pdbx_strand_id
1 'polypeptide(L)' 'MPEPLTLTVSLRGTRQVESNYQIFRLTGLLDAFSESIFRNVIGKYIDEG' A
#
# COMPACT_ATOMS: atom_id res chain seq x y z
N MET A 1 9.40 1.79 11.63
CA MET A 1 10.17 1.59 10.37
C MET A 1 9.18 1.36 9.24
N PRO A 2 9.41 1.88 8.02
CA PRO A 2 8.51 1.63 6.89
C PRO A 2 8.64 0.17 6.42
N GLU A 3 7.54 -0.57 6.45
CA GLU A 3 7.46 -1.94 5.95
C GLU A 3 7.11 -1.92 4.46
N PRO A 4 7.79 -2.72 3.61
CA PRO A 4 7.48 -2.78 2.19
C PRO A 4 6.12 -3.41 1.95
N LEU A 5 5.36 -2.83 1.02
CA LEU A 5 4.08 -3.37 0.57
C LEU A 5 4.29 -4.25 -0.66
N THR A 6 3.74 -5.45 -0.64
CA THR A 6 3.72 -6.35 -1.79
C THR A 6 2.63 -5.90 -2.76
N LEU A 7 3.00 -5.02 -3.70
CA LEU A 7 2.15 -4.53 -4.79
C LEU A 7 2.58 -5.20 -6.12
N THR A 8 2.64 -4.43 -7.22
CA THR A 8 3.09 -4.92 -8.53
C THR A 8 4.54 -4.54 -8.81
N VAL A 9 5.11 -5.04 -9.91
CA VAL A 9 6.48 -4.68 -10.33
C VAL A 9 6.58 -3.18 -10.68
N SER A 10 5.52 -2.61 -11.25
CA SER A 10 5.42 -1.21 -11.68
C SER A 10 4.99 -0.24 -10.58
N LEU A 11 4.38 -0.74 -9.50
CA LEU A 11 3.92 0.06 -8.37
C LEU A 11 4.53 -0.49 -7.08
N ARG A 12 5.46 0.25 -6.49
CA ARG A 12 6.07 -0.09 -5.20
C ARG A 12 5.43 0.74 -4.10
N GLY A 13 5.40 0.21 -2.88
CA GLY A 13 4.89 0.95 -1.74
C GLY A 13 5.56 0.59 -0.42
N THR A 14 5.40 1.47 0.56
CA THR A 14 5.76 1.22 1.96
C THR A 14 4.63 1.67 2.88
N ARG A 15 4.43 0.95 3.97
CA ARG A 15 3.50 1.27 5.06
C ARG A 15 4.30 1.63 6.29
N GLN A 16 3.89 2.68 6.98
CA GLN A 16 4.41 3.02 8.30
C GLN A 16 3.23 3.19 9.24
N VAL A 17 3.20 2.40 10.30
CA VAL A 17 2.18 2.48 11.35
C VAL A 17 2.74 3.30 12.50
N GLU A 18 1.98 4.31 12.91
CA GLU A 18 2.22 5.14 14.08
C GLU A 18 1.02 5.02 15.04
N SER A 19 1.11 5.60 16.24
CA SER A 19 0.14 5.36 17.32
C SER A 19 -1.31 5.71 17.01
N ASN A 20 -1.59 6.56 16.02
CA ASN A 20 -2.95 7.00 15.68
C ASN A 20 -3.20 7.08 14.16
N TYR A 21 -2.24 6.65 13.34
CA TYR A 21 -2.39 6.74 11.89
C TYR A 21 -1.44 5.77 11.17
N GLN A 22 -1.77 5.52 9.91
CA GLN A 22 -0.94 4.74 9.01
C GLN A 22 -0.58 5.60 7.79
N ILE A 23 0.70 5.64 7.43
CA ILE A 23 1.17 6.31 6.23
C ILE A 23 1.48 5.27 5.17
N PHE A 24 0.81 5.38 4.02
CA PHE A 24 1.12 4.63 2.81
C PHE A 24 1.85 5.54 1.83
N ARG A 25 3.07 5.16 1.45
CA ARG A 25 3.85 5.84 0.40
C ARG A 25 3.91 4.93 -0.81
N LEU A 26 3.45 5.42 -1.95
CA LEU A 26 3.39 4.68 -3.20
C LEU A 26 4.27 5.37 -4.24
N THR A 27 5.04 4.60 -4.98
CA THR A 27 5.93 5.09 -6.03
C THR A 27 5.83 4.18 -7.25
N GLY A 28 5.47 4.76 -8.40
CA GLY A 28 5.33 4.04 -9.65
C GLY A 28 4.05 4.42 -10.39
N LEU A 29 3.59 3.52 -11.26
CA LEU A 29 2.38 3.71 -12.05
C LEU A 29 1.20 2.96 -11.42
N LEU A 30 0.19 3.72 -11.00
CA LEU A 30 -1.13 3.18 -10.67
C LEU A 30 -1.96 3.17 -11.95
N ASP A 31 -2.27 1.98 -12.46
CA ASP A 31 -3.00 1.73 -13.69
C ASP A 31 -4.11 0.69 -13.44
N ALA A 32 -4.92 0.40 -14.46
CA ALA A 32 -6.04 -0.54 -14.36
C ALA A 32 -5.62 -1.97 -13.97
N PHE A 33 -4.36 -2.35 -14.21
CA PHE A 33 -3.82 -3.66 -13.85
C PHE A 33 -3.35 -3.69 -12.40
N SER A 34 -2.76 -2.59 -11.90
CA SER A 34 -2.34 -2.48 -10.50
C SER A 34 -3.47 -2.09 -9.55
N GLU A 35 -4.59 -1.54 -10.03
CA GLU A 35 -5.72 -1.12 -9.21
C GLU A 35 -6.29 -2.23 -8.31
N SER A 36 -6.52 -3.43 -8.87
CA SER A 36 -7.09 -4.56 -8.11
C SER A 36 -6.18 -4.98 -6.95
N ILE A 37 -4.88 -5.09 -7.20
CA ILE A 37 -3.88 -5.44 -6.17
C ILE A 37 -3.77 -4.31 -5.15
N PHE A 38 -3.72 -3.05 -5.60
CA PHE A 38 -3.67 -1.89 -4.74
C PHE A 38 -4.85 -1.86 -3.75
N ARG A 39 -6.09 -1.99 -4.25
CA ARG A 39 -7.29 -2.02 -3.42
C ARG A 39 -7.27 -3.16 -2.41
N ASN A 40 -6.87 -4.35 -2.84
CA ASN A 40 -6.83 -5.52 -1.96
C ASN A 40 -5.78 -5.35 -0.84
N VAL A 41 -4.58 -4.91 -1.18
CA VAL A 41 -3.48 -4.75 -0.22
C VAL A 41 -3.76 -3.61 0.75
N ILE A 42 -4.11 -2.43 0.26
CA ILE A 42 -4.38 -1.27 1.12
C ILE A 42 -5.67 -1.47 1.92
N GLY A 43 -6.71 -2.03 1.32
CA GLY A 43 -7.98 -2.32 2.00
C GLY A 43 -7.80 -3.17 3.24
N LYS A 44 -7.00 -4.25 3.16
CA LYS A 44 -6.66 -5.08 4.32
C LYS A 44 -6.07 -4.28 5.48
N TYR A 45 -5.12 -3.38 5.21
CA TYR A 45 -4.50 -2.58 6.25
C TYR A 45 -5.41 -1.48 6.82
N ILE A 46 -6.41 -1.04 6.05
CA ILE A 46 -7.45 -0.13 6.52
C ILE A 46 -8.42 -0.88 7.44
N ASP A 47 -8.85 -2.08 7.07
CA ASP A 47 -9.79 -2.88 7.87
C ASP A 47 -9.14 -3.38 9.19
N GLU A 48 -7.81 -3.54 9.22
CA GLU A 48 -7.04 -3.94 10.39
C GLU A 48 -6.73 -2.79 11.39
N GLY A 49 -6.86 -1.54 10.97
CA GLY A 49 -6.45 -0.35 11.73
C GLY A 49 -7.58 0.33 12.48
#